data_AF-A0A4Y8ZWP1-F1
#
_entry.id   AF-A0A4Y8ZWP1-F1
#
_cell.length_a   1.000
_cell.length_b   1.000
_cell.length_c   1.000
_cell.angle_alpha   90.00
_cell.angle_beta   90.00
_cell.angle_gamma   90.00
#
_symmetry.space_group_name_H-M   'P 1'
#
loop_
_entity.id
_entity.type
_entity.pdbx_description
1 polymer ?
#
loop_
_entity_poly.entity_id
_entity_poly.type
_entity_poly.pdbx_seq_one_letter_code
_entity_poly.pdbx_strand_id
1 'polypeptide(L)'
;MFFAVAAVALLAGCATTPPAPAGARIVVSPSRQLKITNVQAERRPSSILVTGRVGRRPATRTSVWGHLHVEAWGERGLLKCADTRWTLLRKSRLPTSWFRTKLEVAPEDVNEIRISHVPAAERREHQSGICA
;
A
#
# COMPACT_ATOMS: atom_id res chain seq x y z
N MET A 1 47.46 17.92 -41.69
CA MET A 1 46.65 18.51 -40.60
C MET A 1 45.31 17.78 -40.60
N PHE A 2 45.11 16.80 -39.73
CA PHE A 2 43.85 16.06 -39.62
C PHE A 2 43.43 16.06 -38.15
N PHE A 3 42.34 16.74 -37.83
CA PHE A 3 41.75 16.79 -36.50
C PHE A 3 40.90 15.54 -36.28
N ALA A 4 41.28 14.69 -35.32
CA ALA A 4 40.45 13.60 -34.84
C ALA A 4 39.52 14.14 -33.74
N VAL A 5 38.20 14.17 -34.01
CA VAL A 5 37.18 14.52 -33.03
C VAL A 5 36.78 13.24 -32.29
N ALA A 6 37.20 13.12 -31.04
CA ALA A 6 36.79 12.03 -30.16
C ALA A 6 35.37 12.30 -29.64
N ALA A 7 34.40 11.51 -30.10
CA ALA A 7 33.04 11.53 -29.59
C ALA A 7 32.99 10.83 -28.22
N VAL A 8 32.73 11.59 -27.16
CA VAL A 8 32.50 11.06 -25.81
C VAL A 8 31.08 10.50 -25.76
N ALA A 9 30.94 9.18 -25.80
CA ALA A 9 29.68 8.49 -25.55
C ALA A 9 29.36 8.58 -24.04
N LEU A 10 28.45 9.50 -23.68
CA LEU A 10 27.87 9.56 -22.35
C LEU A 10 26.98 8.32 -22.13
N LEU A 11 27.51 7.34 -21.42
CA LEU A 11 26.75 6.24 -20.83
C LEU A 11 25.78 6.83 -19.80
N ALA A 12 24.58 7.19 -20.25
CA ALA A 12 23.44 7.46 -19.38
C ALA A 12 23.01 6.14 -18.72
N GLY A 13 23.74 5.74 -17.69
CA GLY A 13 23.35 4.65 -16.82
C GLY A 13 22.00 4.98 -16.21
N CYS A 14 20.98 4.17 -16.50
CA CYS A 14 19.69 4.23 -15.84
C CYS A 14 19.87 3.86 -14.36
N ALA A 15 20.36 4.80 -13.56
CA ALA A 15 20.39 4.69 -12.11
C ALA A 15 18.94 4.71 -11.64
N THR A 16 18.36 3.52 -11.47
CA THR A 16 17.02 3.37 -10.93
C THR A 16 17.13 3.63 -9.43
N THR A 17 16.97 4.89 -9.03
CA THR A 17 17.03 5.27 -7.61
C THR A 17 16.02 4.43 -6.83
N PRO A 18 16.45 3.75 -5.74
CA PRO A 18 15.53 3.02 -4.88
C PRO A 18 14.44 3.98 -4.38
N PRO A 19 13.17 3.56 -4.37
CA PRO A 19 12.11 4.43 -3.90
C PRO A 19 12.32 4.83 -2.43
N ALA A 20 12.15 6.12 -2.14
CA ALA A 20 12.30 6.63 -0.78
C ALA A 20 11.08 6.27 0.08
N PRO A 21 11.27 5.97 1.38
CA PRO A 21 10.15 5.85 2.31
C PRO A 21 9.37 7.17 2.36
N ALA A 22 8.04 7.09 2.46
CA ALA A 22 7.17 8.27 2.41
C ALA A 22 7.25 9.17 3.66
N GLY A 23 7.90 8.73 4.74
CA GLY A 23 7.98 9.48 6.01
C GLY A 23 6.69 9.46 6.86
N ALA A 24 5.55 9.14 6.26
CA ALA A 24 4.26 9.02 6.95
C ALA A 24 4.26 7.90 8.02
N ARG A 25 3.61 8.17 9.16
CA ARG A 25 3.36 7.16 10.18
C ARG A 25 2.37 6.12 9.65
N ILE A 26 2.67 4.84 9.80
CA ILE A 26 1.74 3.77 9.42
C ILE A 26 1.02 3.24 10.65
N VAL A 27 -0.31 3.29 10.64
CA VAL A 27 -1.18 2.78 11.70
C VAL A 27 -2.03 1.64 11.14
N VAL A 28 -1.91 0.47 11.75
CA VAL A 28 -2.64 -0.73 11.34
C VAL A 28 -3.66 -1.07 12.41
N SER A 29 -4.96 -0.95 12.07
CA SER A 29 -6.03 -1.30 13.00
C SER A 29 -6.04 -2.81 13.25
N PRO A 30 -6.22 -3.25 14.52
CA PRO A 30 -6.24 -4.65 14.85
C PRO A 30 -7.42 -5.35 14.19
N SER A 31 -7.15 -6.49 13.55
CA SER A 31 -8.18 -7.38 12.99
C SER A 31 -8.23 -8.68 13.78
N ARG A 32 -9.45 -9.15 14.09
CA ARG A 32 -9.69 -10.46 14.74
C ARG A 32 -9.36 -11.64 13.80
N GLN A 33 -9.43 -11.42 12.49
CA GLN A 33 -9.28 -12.48 11.47
C GLN A 33 -7.92 -12.43 10.76
N LEU A 34 -7.33 -11.24 10.63
CA LEU A 34 -6.09 -11.00 9.91
C LEU A 34 -4.96 -10.47 10.79
N LYS A 35 -3.75 -10.86 10.42
CA LYS A 35 -2.52 -10.17 10.76
C LYS A 35 -2.11 -9.39 9.51
N ILE A 36 -1.85 -8.09 9.67
CA ILE A 36 -1.30 -7.25 8.61
C ILE A 36 0.13 -6.92 9.03
N THR A 37 1.10 -7.22 8.18
CA THR A 37 2.54 -7.19 8.52
C THR A 37 3.37 -6.67 7.37
N ASN A 38 4.61 -6.24 7.66
CA ASN A 38 5.57 -5.74 6.67
C ASN A 38 4.96 -4.64 5.81
N VAL A 39 4.18 -3.76 6.45
CA VAL A 39 3.55 -2.64 5.75
C VAL A 39 4.61 -1.59 5.47
N GLN A 40 4.66 -1.12 4.24
CA GLN A 40 5.56 -0.07 3.80
C GLN A 40 4.79 0.94 2.95
N ALA A 41 5.15 2.20 3.11
CA ALA A 41 4.64 3.31 2.32
C ALA A 41 5.81 3.94 1.56
N GLU A 42 5.68 3.94 0.24
CA GLU A 42 6.74 4.28 -0.67
C GLU A 42 6.37 5.55 -1.45
N ARG A 43 7.27 6.53 -1.45
CA ARG A 43 7.07 7.81 -2.11
C ARG A 43 7.16 7.65 -3.63
N ARG A 44 6.18 8.20 -4.36
CA ARG A 44 6.23 8.41 -5.82
C ARG A 44 5.90 9.89 -6.11
N PRO A 45 6.24 10.43 -7.30
CA PRO A 45 6.14 11.86 -7.57
C PRO A 45 4.78 12.51 -7.26
N SER A 46 3.67 11.79 -7.46
CA SER A 46 2.30 12.27 -7.21
C SER A 46 1.43 11.27 -6.45
N SER A 47 2.06 10.29 -5.79
CA SER A 47 1.31 9.23 -5.11
C SER A 47 2.12 8.55 -4.03
N ILE A 48 1.42 7.86 -3.13
CA ILE A 48 2.04 6.93 -2.21
C ILE A 48 1.66 5.51 -2.63
N LEU A 49 2.66 4.64 -2.75
CA LEU A 49 2.43 3.22 -2.92
C LEU A 49 2.49 2.53 -1.55
N VAL A 50 1.37 1.95 -1.13
CA VAL A 50 1.29 1.17 0.11
C VAL A 50 1.34 -0.31 -0.23
N THR A 51 2.27 -1.02 0.38
CA THR A 51 2.44 -2.47 0.20
C THR A 51 2.49 -3.16 1.55
N GLY A 52 2.16 -4.45 1.59
CA GLY A 52 2.36 -5.26 2.76
C GLY A 52 1.82 -6.67 2.59
N ARG A 53 1.80 -7.41 3.69
CA ARG A 53 1.27 -8.77 3.73
C ARG A 53 0.06 -8.85 4.63
N VAL A 54 -0.96 -9.56 4.15
CA VAL A 54 -2.04 -10.09 4.97
C VAL A 54 -1.77 -11.56 5.26
N GLY A 55 -2.05 -11.97 6.47
CA GLY A 55 -1.97 -13.36 6.89
C GLY A 55 -3.17 -13.72 7.74
N ARG A 56 -3.64 -14.96 7.63
CA ARG A 56 -4.70 -15.45 8.51
C ARG A 56 -4.15 -15.59 9.93
N ARG A 57 -4.89 -15.13 10.94
CA ARG A 57 -4.50 -15.41 12.34
C ARG A 57 -4.68 -16.89 12.65
N PRO A 58 -3.78 -17.52 13.43
CA PRO A 58 -3.89 -18.96 13.75
C PRO A 58 -5.23 -19.37 14.39
N ALA A 59 -5.82 -18.50 15.21
CA ALA A 59 -7.11 -18.73 15.87
C ALA A 59 -8.32 -18.72 14.90
N THR A 60 -8.15 -18.21 13.68
CA THR A 60 -9.25 -18.07 12.72
C THR A 60 -9.49 -19.40 11.99
N ARG A 61 -10.61 -20.07 12.31
CA ARG A 61 -10.95 -21.38 11.74
C ARG A 61 -11.56 -21.32 10.34
N THR A 62 -12.08 -20.17 9.94
CA THR A 62 -12.76 -19.95 8.66
C THR A 62 -11.82 -19.42 7.58
N SER A 63 -12.26 -19.47 6.32
CA SER A 63 -11.60 -18.75 5.23
C SER A 63 -11.75 -17.25 5.45
N VAL A 64 -10.69 -16.48 5.18
CA VAL A 64 -10.70 -15.02 5.39
C VAL A 64 -10.71 -14.30 4.06
N TRP A 65 -11.77 -13.50 3.87
CA TRP A 65 -12.05 -12.72 2.67
C TRP A 65 -12.56 -11.34 3.05
N GLY A 66 -12.36 -10.38 2.15
CA GLY A 66 -12.73 -8.99 2.38
C GLY A 66 -11.89 -8.06 1.51
N HIS A 67 -11.64 -6.88 2.04
CA HIS A 67 -10.66 -5.93 1.50
C HIS A 67 -9.98 -5.19 2.66
N LEU A 68 -8.85 -4.58 2.36
CA LEU A 68 -8.24 -3.60 3.24
C LEU A 68 -8.73 -2.23 2.78
N HIS A 69 -9.18 -1.44 3.74
CA HIS A 69 -9.42 -0.03 3.55
C HIS A 69 -8.15 0.72 3.96
N VAL A 70 -7.63 1.54 3.07
CA VAL A 70 -6.38 2.28 3.27
C VAL A 70 -6.67 3.76 3.13
N GLU A 71 -6.34 4.53 4.15
CA GLU A 71 -6.58 5.97 4.24
C GLU A 71 -5.24 6.71 4.35
N ALA A 72 -5.11 7.82 3.66
CA ALA A 72 -4.05 8.81 3.84
C ALA A 72 -4.63 10.06 4.51
N TRP A 73 -4.04 10.43 5.64
CA TRP A 73 -4.42 11.57 6.47
C TRP A 73 -3.31 12.62 6.47
N GLY A 74 -3.69 13.87 6.25
CA GLY A 74 -2.85 15.04 6.46
C GLY A 74 -3.26 15.80 7.73
N GLU A 75 -2.68 16.97 7.95
CA GLU A 75 -3.00 17.82 9.12
C GLU A 75 -4.47 18.22 9.19
N ARG A 76 -5.10 18.44 8.03
CA ARG A 76 -6.47 18.95 7.91
C ARG A 76 -7.52 17.85 7.80
N GLY A 77 -7.13 16.58 7.90
CA GLY A 77 -8.04 15.43 7.85
C GLY A 77 -7.71 14.44 6.74
N LEU A 78 -8.71 13.65 6.36
CA LEU A 78 -8.61 12.62 5.33
C LEU A 78 -8.34 13.27 3.97
N LEU A 79 -7.25 12.87 3.31
CA LEU A 79 -6.89 13.36 1.99
C LEU A 79 -7.32 12.39 0.89
N LYS A 80 -7.14 11.10 1.13
CA LYS A 80 -7.47 10.06 0.16
C LYS A 80 -7.71 8.73 0.84
N CYS A 81 -8.55 7.90 0.25
CA CYS A 81 -8.67 6.49 0.62
C CYS A 81 -8.77 5.61 -0.61
N ALA A 82 -8.44 4.33 -0.43
CA ALA A 82 -8.52 3.30 -1.44
C ALA A 82 -8.75 1.93 -0.81
N ASP A 83 -9.54 1.11 -1.48
CA ASP A 83 -9.72 -0.29 -1.12
C ASP A 83 -8.75 -1.17 -1.91
N THR A 84 -8.16 -2.15 -1.25
CA THR A 84 -7.34 -3.17 -1.91
C THR A 84 -7.71 -4.57 -1.48
N ARG A 85 -7.67 -5.50 -2.42
CA ARG A 85 -8.02 -6.90 -2.22
C ARG A 85 -6.76 -7.75 -2.27
N TRP A 86 -6.85 -8.90 -1.63
CA TRP A 86 -5.84 -9.95 -1.68
C TRP A 86 -6.48 -11.25 -2.18
N THR A 87 -5.68 -12.28 -2.39
CA THR A 87 -6.17 -13.61 -2.80
C THR A 87 -6.71 -14.39 -1.61
N LEU A 88 -7.78 -15.18 -1.81
CA LEU A 88 -8.52 -15.80 -0.72
C LEU A 88 -7.65 -16.68 0.16
N LEU A 89 -7.63 -16.38 1.48
CA LEU A 89 -6.84 -17.12 2.45
C LEU A 89 -7.69 -18.26 3.03
N ARG A 90 -7.31 -19.51 2.73
CA ARG A 90 -7.99 -20.73 3.21
C ARG A 90 -7.05 -21.59 4.04
N LYS A 91 -7.60 -22.42 4.93
CA LYS A 91 -6.81 -23.37 5.75
C LYS A 91 -5.97 -24.34 4.89
N SER A 92 -6.48 -24.75 3.73
CA SER A 92 -5.81 -25.66 2.79
C SER A 92 -4.94 -24.96 1.74
N ARG A 93 -4.78 -23.63 1.79
CA ARG A 93 -3.99 -22.83 0.84
C ARG A 93 -3.03 -21.89 1.57
N LEU A 94 -2.32 -21.05 0.79
CA LEU A 94 -1.35 -20.07 1.26
C LEU A 94 -1.85 -19.32 2.51
N PRO A 95 -1.08 -19.33 3.62
CA PRO A 95 -1.48 -18.69 4.87
C PRO A 95 -1.39 -17.16 4.82
N THR A 96 -0.76 -16.64 3.76
CA THR A 96 -0.47 -15.22 3.55
C THR A 96 -0.68 -14.84 2.09
N SER A 97 -0.93 -13.55 1.86
CA SER A 97 -1.00 -12.94 0.54
C SER A 97 -0.43 -11.52 0.60
N TRP A 98 0.11 -11.05 -0.51
CA TRP A 98 0.55 -9.66 -0.63
C TRP A 98 -0.65 -8.77 -0.99
N PHE A 99 -0.62 -7.53 -0.50
CA PHE A 99 -1.49 -6.47 -0.99
C PHE A 99 -0.63 -5.30 -1.47
N ARG A 100 -1.21 -4.54 -2.39
CA ARG A 100 -0.64 -3.32 -2.95
C ARG A 100 -1.77 -2.36 -3.25
N THR A 101 -1.60 -1.09 -2.91
CA THR A 101 -2.53 -0.03 -3.29
C THR A 101 -1.79 1.26 -3.57
N LYS A 102 -2.34 2.07 -4.46
CA LYS A 102 -1.83 3.41 -4.81
C LYS A 102 -2.81 4.43 -4.26
N LEU A 103 -2.28 5.41 -3.52
CA LEU A 103 -3.02 6.58 -3.06
C LEU A 103 -2.56 7.76 -3.93
N GLU A 104 -3.46 8.26 -4.79
CA GLU A 104 -3.23 9.45 -5.63
C GLU A 104 -3.28 10.71 -4.74
N VAL A 105 -2.22 10.93 -3.97
CA VAL A 105 -2.04 12.06 -3.04
C VAL A 105 -0.56 12.44 -3.00
N ALA A 106 -0.28 13.74 -2.91
CA ALA A 106 1.07 14.26 -2.77
C ALA A 106 1.69 13.74 -1.45
N PRO A 107 2.82 13.02 -1.48
CA PRO A 107 3.37 12.40 -0.29
C PRO A 107 3.73 13.36 0.83
N GLU A 108 4.11 14.59 0.48
CA GLU A 108 4.42 15.69 1.39
C GLU A 108 3.24 16.16 2.24
N ASP A 109 2.00 15.92 1.79
CA ASP A 109 0.80 16.30 2.52
C ASP A 109 0.34 15.22 3.51
N VAL A 110 0.94 14.02 3.47
CA VAL A 110 0.49 12.85 4.24
C VAL A 110 1.33 12.66 5.50
N ASN A 111 0.66 12.76 6.65
CA ASN A 111 1.26 12.54 7.96
C ASN A 111 1.05 11.11 8.47
N GLU A 112 -0.09 10.50 8.12
CA GLU A 112 -0.49 9.20 8.63
C GLU A 112 -1.19 8.36 7.56
N ILE A 113 -0.89 7.07 7.51
CA ILE A 113 -1.56 6.09 6.68
C ILE A 113 -2.23 5.08 7.60
N ARG A 114 -3.56 4.99 7.53
CA ARG A 114 -4.35 4.03 8.30
C ARG A 114 -4.75 2.85 7.44
N ILE A 115 -4.65 1.65 7.99
CA ILE A 115 -5.02 0.42 7.31
C ILE A 115 -5.97 -0.36 8.21
N SER A 116 -7.17 -0.62 7.72
CA SER A 116 -8.18 -1.41 8.43
C SER A 116 -8.64 -2.58 7.55
N HIS A 117 -9.09 -3.64 8.21
CA HIS A 117 -9.68 -4.79 7.54
C HIS A 117 -11.20 -4.64 7.51
N VAL A 118 -11.79 -4.73 6.32
CA VAL A 118 -13.24 -4.76 6.14
C VAL A 118 -13.65 -6.18 5.72
N PRO A 119 -14.28 -6.95 6.62
CA PRO A 119 -14.77 -8.30 6.31
C PRO A 119 -15.78 -8.27 5.17
N ALA A 120 -15.83 -9.35 4.38
CA ALA A 120 -16.79 -9.45 3.27
C ALA A 120 -18.26 -9.27 3.68
N ALA A 121 -18.62 -9.62 4.92
CA ALA A 121 -19.97 -9.47 5.46
C ALA A 121 -20.38 -7.99 5.67
N GLU A 122 -19.42 -7.09 5.91
CA GLU A 122 -19.65 -5.67 6.24
C GLU A 122 -19.57 -4.76 5.00
N ARG A 123 -19.47 -5.36 3.80
CA ARG A 123 -19.18 -4.65 2.55
C ARG A 123 -20.22 -3.59 2.18
N ARG A 124 -21.51 -3.84 2.45
CA ARG A 124 -22.60 -2.94 2.01
C ARG A 124 -22.63 -1.63 2.77
N GLU A 125 -22.18 -1.61 4.01
CA GLU A 125 -22.22 -0.44 4.88
C GLU A 125 -20.98 0.45 4.67
N HIS A 126 -19.82 -0.16 4.45
CA HIS A 126 -18.56 0.55 4.27
C HIS A 126 -18.44 1.32 2.93
N GLN A 127 -19.08 0.82 1.86
CA GLN A 127 -19.03 1.45 0.53
C GLN A 127 -19.80 2.78 0.45
N SER A 128 -20.65 3.08 1.42
CA SER A 128 -21.60 4.20 1.36
C SER A 128 -21.10 5.52 1.96
N GLY A 129 -19.92 5.59 2.61
CA GLY A 129 -19.64 6.78 3.43
C GLY A 129 -18.20 7.23 3.64
N ILE A 130 -17.17 6.58 3.08
CA ILE A 130 -15.79 6.82 3.55
C ILE A 130 -14.86 7.38 2.46
N CYS A 131 -15.19 7.24 1.17
CA CYS A 131 -14.37 7.76 0.05
C CYS A 131 -15.10 8.69 -0.93
N ALA A 132 -16.23 9.28 -0.53
CA ALA A 132 -16.97 10.24 -1.36
C ALA A 132 -16.35 11.64 -1.29
#